data_AF-A0A2A8ZPY5-F1
#
_entry.id   AF-A0A2A8ZPY5-F1
#
_cell.length_a   1.000
_cell.length_b   1.000
_cell.length_c   1.000
_cell.angle_alpha   90.00
_cell.angle_beta   90.00
_cell.angle_gamma   90.00
#
_symmetry.space_group_name_H-M   'P 1'
#
loop_
_entity.id
_entity.type
_entity.pdbx_description
1 polymer ?
#
loop_
_entity_poly.entity_id
_entity_poly.type
_entity_poly.pdbx_seq_one_letter_code
_entity_poly.pdbx_strand_id
1 'polypeptide(L)'
;MNVTHITFGDSAYGNLKYVFQKNNEYKNEKVICINEDFSIGPIYKLESTEGIQERKQWLKEVLTTIGPTSELDYLDWIETTLKQNPQIVEEIPSGSKVILWHGENVSDAIGLRFVLSLLQNKNIHFEEVNVTDFSHHIEYKVQDLQDKEIPYVL
;
A
#
# COMPACT_ATOMS: atom_id res chain seq x y z
N MET A 1 20.69 12.20 1.93
CA MET A 1 20.13 10.90 1.55
C MET A 1 18.62 11.03 1.66
N ASN A 2 17.87 10.73 0.59
CA ASN A 2 16.41 10.84 0.60
C ASN A 2 15.83 9.56 1.21
N VAL A 3 14.86 9.71 2.11
CA VAL A 3 14.14 8.58 2.71
C VAL A 3 12.71 8.57 2.19
N THR A 4 12.25 7.44 1.67
CA THR A 4 10.88 7.26 1.21
C THR A 4 10.23 6.14 2.00
N HIS A 5 9.10 6.44 2.63
CA HIS A 5 8.26 5.48 3.31
C HIS A 5 7.17 5.05 2.34
N ILE A 6 6.98 3.75 2.19
CA ILE A 6 5.92 3.19 1.36
C ILE A 6 4.98 2.42 2.27
N THR A 7 3.69 2.73 2.19
CA THR A 7 2.63 2.09 2.96
C THR A 7 1.63 1.44 2.01
N PHE A 8 1.00 0.34 2.43
CA PHE A 8 -0.10 -0.30 1.69
C PHE A 8 -1.44 0.15 2.27
N GLY A 9 -2.29 0.76 1.43
CA GLY A 9 -3.61 1.28 1.79
C GLY A 9 -3.63 2.65 2.47
N ASP A 10 -4.76 3.36 2.30
CA ASP A 10 -4.95 4.75 2.74
C ASP A 10 -4.86 4.96 4.26
N SER A 11 -5.26 3.96 5.05
CA SER A 11 -5.24 4.06 6.51
C SER A 11 -3.80 4.15 7.04
N ALA A 12 -2.91 3.27 6.57
CA ALA A 12 -1.50 3.29 6.93
C ALA A 12 -0.82 4.60 6.45
N TYR A 13 -1.12 5.02 5.22
CA TYR A 13 -0.64 6.28 4.66
C TYR A 13 -1.04 7.49 5.52
N GLY A 14 -2.32 7.60 5.87
CA GLY A 14 -2.87 8.70 6.65
C GLY A 14 -2.23 8.80 8.04
N ASN A 15 -2.06 7.66 8.71
CA ASN A 15 -1.40 7.59 10.02
C ASN A 15 0.06 8.08 9.96
N LEU A 16 0.85 7.55 9.02
CA LEU A 16 2.26 7.91 8.93
C LEU A 16 2.44 9.38 8.54
N LYS A 17 1.60 9.87 7.62
CA LYS A 17 1.56 11.29 7.26
C LYS A 17 1.24 12.17 8.46
N TYR A 18 0.22 11.83 9.24
CA TYR A 18 -0.14 12.60 10.43
C TYR A 18 1.02 12.68 11.45
N VAL A 19 1.69 11.56 11.71
CA VAL A 19 2.84 11.50 12.64
C VAL A 19 3.98 12.40 12.15
N PHE A 20 4.32 12.34 10.86
CA PHE A 20 5.40 13.15 10.29
C PHE A 20 5.07 14.65 10.34
N GLN A 21 3.79 15.02 10.20
CA GLN A 21 3.31 16.41 10.33
C GLN A 21 3.49 16.92 11.74
N LYS A 22 3.14 16.09 12.72
CA LYS A 22 3.25 16.43 14.13
C LYS A 22 4.70 16.60 14.57
N ASN A 23 5.63 15.82 14.02
CA ASN A 23 7.03 15.79 14.44
C ASN A 23 7.96 16.72 13.64
N ASN A 24 7.47 17.45 12.63
CA ASN A 24 8.28 18.29 11.72
C ASN A 24 9.39 17.52 10.95
N GLU A 25 9.20 16.22 10.71
CA GLU A 25 10.21 15.33 10.09
C GLU A 25 10.25 15.42 8.55
N TYR A 26 9.38 16.21 7.94
CA TYR A 26 9.24 16.32 6.47
C TYR A 26 10.39 16.92 5.67
N LYS A 27 11.49 17.36 6.30
CA LYS A 27 12.51 18.09 5.53
C LYS A 27 13.24 17.22 4.50
N ASN A 28 13.39 15.91 4.76
CA ASN A 28 14.11 14.99 3.87
C ASN A 28 13.40 13.64 3.64
N GLU A 29 12.19 13.49 4.18
CA GLU A 29 11.43 12.24 4.13
C GLU A 29 10.07 12.45 3.46
N LYS A 30 9.62 11.44 2.73
CA LYS A 30 8.30 11.44 2.10
C LYS A 30 7.57 10.12 2.31
N VAL A 31 6.25 10.16 2.17
CA VAL A 31 5.38 8.98 2.26
C VAL A 31 4.67 8.79 0.93
N ILE A 32 4.71 7.57 0.39
CA ILE A 32 3.98 7.13 -0.80
C ILE A 32 2.97 6.06 -0.37
N CYS A 33 1.75 6.14 -0.88
CA CYS A 33 0.73 5.12 -0.68
C CYS A 33 0.69 4.18 -1.89
N ILE A 34 0.74 2.87 -1.67
CA ILE A 34 0.33 1.86 -2.63
C ILE A 34 -1.10 1.48 -2.26
N ASN A 35 -2.07 2.11 -2.91
CA ASN A 35 -3.48 1.91 -2.61
C ASN A 35 -4.09 0.77 -3.46
N GLU A 36 -3.39 -0.36 -3.56
CA GLU A 36 -3.81 -1.50 -4.37
C GLU A 36 -4.16 -2.71 -3.50
N ASP A 37 -5.20 -3.45 -3.90
CA ASP A 37 -5.49 -4.78 -3.34
C ASP A 37 -4.96 -5.87 -4.27
N PHE A 38 -3.74 -6.33 -3.98
CA PHE A 38 -3.07 -7.38 -4.73
C PHE A 38 -3.59 -8.79 -4.38
N SER A 39 -4.49 -8.94 -3.40
CA SER A 39 -5.15 -10.24 -3.13
C SER A 39 -6.17 -10.59 -4.21
N ILE A 40 -6.62 -9.61 -4.99
CA ILE A 40 -7.55 -9.75 -6.10
C ILE A 40 -6.74 -9.74 -7.40
N GLY A 41 -6.88 -10.78 -8.23
CA GLY A 41 -6.26 -10.83 -9.57
C GLY A 41 -6.90 -9.86 -10.57
N PRO A 42 -6.40 -9.81 -11.82
CA PRO A 42 -5.12 -10.34 -12.28
C PRO A 42 -3.96 -9.44 -11.82
N ILE A 43 -2.82 -10.06 -11.49
CA ILE A 43 -1.59 -9.36 -11.06
C ILE A 43 -0.45 -9.46 -12.10
N TYR A 44 -0.79 -9.83 -13.34
CA TYR A 44 0.18 -9.98 -14.42
C TYR A 44 0.52 -8.61 -15.03
N LYS A 45 1.82 -8.36 -15.27
CA LYS A 45 2.34 -7.15 -15.93
C LYS A 45 1.87 -5.82 -15.32
N LEU A 46 1.75 -5.74 -13.99
CA LEU A 46 1.31 -4.50 -13.31
C LEU A 46 2.28 -3.33 -13.48
N GLU A 47 3.52 -3.60 -13.90
CA GLU A 47 4.51 -2.60 -14.29
C GLU A 47 4.25 -1.97 -15.67
N SER A 48 3.38 -2.58 -16.47
CA SER A 48 3.10 -2.18 -17.85
C SER A 48 1.74 -1.51 -17.94
N THR A 49 1.62 -0.53 -18.84
CA THR A 49 0.34 0.14 -19.12
C THR A 49 -0.71 -0.88 -19.54
N GLU A 50 -0.33 -1.85 -20.37
CA GLU A 50 -1.21 -2.90 -20.88
C GLU A 50 -1.75 -3.79 -19.74
N GLY A 51 -0.88 -4.28 -18.84
CA GLY A 51 -1.31 -5.12 -17.72
C GLY A 51 -2.23 -4.36 -16.74
N ILE A 52 -1.95 -3.07 -16.53
CA ILE A 52 -2.85 -2.21 -15.76
C ILE A 52 -4.21 -2.05 -16.45
N GLN A 53 -4.27 -1.86 -17.76
CA GLN A 53 -5.55 -1.77 -18.49
C GLN A 53 -6.32 -3.09 -18.46
N GLU A 54 -5.63 -4.23 -18.61
CA GLU A 54 -6.25 -5.56 -18.48
C GLU A 54 -6.85 -5.77 -17.08
N ARG A 55 -6.11 -5.40 -16.03
CA ARG A 55 -6.62 -5.44 -14.65
C ARG A 55 -7.84 -4.55 -14.47
N LYS A 56 -7.83 -3.31 -14.96
CA LYS A 56 -8.97 -2.38 -14.90
C LYS A 56 -10.22 -3.00 -15.52
N GLN A 57 -10.07 -3.56 -16.71
CA GLN A 57 -11.17 -4.19 -17.43
C GLN A 57 -11.72 -5.40 -16.67
N TRP A 58 -10.83 -6.27 -16.18
CA TRP A 58 -11.23 -7.44 -15.39
C TRP A 58 -11.96 -7.06 -14.11
N LEU A 59 -11.43 -6.10 -13.33
CA LEU A 59 -12.06 -5.63 -12.09
C LEU A 59 -13.46 -5.09 -12.37
N LYS A 60 -13.60 -4.30 -13.43
CA LYS A 60 -14.90 -3.78 -13.86
C LYS A 60 -15.87 -4.93 -14.14
N GLU A 61 -15.48 -5.93 -14.93
CA GLU A 61 -16.32 -7.09 -15.25
C GLU A 61 -16.74 -7.87 -14.00
N VAL A 62 -15.79 -8.17 -13.11
CA VAL A 62 -16.07 -8.89 -11.86
C VAL A 62 -17.06 -8.11 -10.99
N LEU A 63 -16.83 -6.82 -10.75
CA LEU A 63 -17.69 -5.99 -9.92
C LEU A 63 -19.09 -5.83 -10.52
N THR A 64 -19.19 -5.67 -11.85
CA THR A 64 -20.50 -5.61 -12.54
C THR A 64 -21.30 -6.91 -12.43
N THR A 65 -20.64 -8.03 -12.15
CA THR A 65 -21.30 -9.34 -11.98
C THR A 65 -21.87 -9.52 -10.56
N ILE A 66 -21.30 -8.83 -9.56
CA ILE A 66 -21.61 -9.05 -8.14
C ILE A 66 -22.69 -8.08 -7.62
N GLY A 67 -22.94 -6.95 -8.30
CA GLY A 67 -23.96 -5.98 -7.89
C GLY A 67 -24.28 -4.92 -8.97
N PRO A 68 -25.33 -4.11 -8.77
CA PRO A 68 -25.70 -3.05 -9.72
C PRO A 68 -24.58 -2.03 -9.88
N THR A 69 -24.25 -1.74 -11.14
CA THR A 69 -23.21 -0.85 -11.65
C THR A 69 -23.29 0.62 -11.23
N SER A 70 -24.23 0.99 -10.34
CA SER A 70 -24.49 2.38 -9.96
C SER A 70 -23.47 2.96 -8.97
N GLU A 71 -22.51 2.19 -8.49
CA GLU A 71 -21.35 2.71 -7.74
C GLU A 71 -20.31 3.31 -8.70
N LEU A 72 -20.62 4.51 -9.21
CA LEU A 72 -19.67 5.35 -9.96
C LEU A 72 -18.33 5.51 -9.22
N ASP A 73 -18.37 5.52 -7.89
CA ASP A 73 -17.21 5.69 -7.01
C ASP A 73 -16.16 4.57 -7.15
N TYR A 74 -16.57 3.33 -7.40
CA TYR A 74 -15.63 2.21 -7.50
C TYR A 74 -14.88 2.21 -8.84
N LEU A 75 -15.54 2.64 -9.91
CA LEU A 75 -14.90 2.82 -11.22
C LEU A 75 -13.94 4.00 -11.21
N ASP A 76 -14.31 5.10 -10.57
CA ASP A 76 -13.42 6.25 -10.38
C ASP A 76 -12.20 5.89 -9.52
N TRP A 77 -12.38 5.09 -8.46
CA TRP A 77 -11.28 4.53 -7.67
C TRP A 77 -10.34 3.67 -8.53
N ILE A 78 -10.88 2.71 -9.30
CA ILE A 78 -10.09 1.90 -10.25
C ILE A 78 -9.31 2.81 -11.22
N GLU A 79 -9.91 3.89 -11.71
CA GLU A 79 -9.25 4.77 -12.66
C GLU A 79 -8.15 5.65 -12.05
N THR A 80 -8.35 6.16 -10.83
CA THR A 80 -7.43 7.07 -10.14
C THR A 80 -6.29 6.35 -9.45
N THR A 81 -6.58 5.24 -8.78
CA THR A 81 -5.60 4.46 -8.00
C THR A 81 -4.56 3.79 -8.90
N LEU A 82 -5.01 3.07 -9.93
CA LEU A 82 -4.11 2.32 -10.82
C LEU A 82 -3.25 3.21 -11.73
N LYS A 83 -3.48 4.53 -11.78
CA LYS A 83 -2.62 5.48 -12.51
C LYS A 83 -1.30 5.79 -11.76
N GLN A 84 -1.21 5.48 -10.47
CA GLN A 84 -0.10 5.91 -9.62
C GLN A 84 1.15 5.00 -9.70
N ASN A 85 1.03 3.77 -10.18
CA ASN A 85 2.13 2.78 -10.19
C ASN A 85 3.40 3.21 -10.96
N PRO A 86 3.33 3.83 -12.15
CA PRO A 86 4.53 4.28 -12.88
C PRO A 86 5.31 5.38 -12.14
N GLN A 87 4.66 6.13 -11.24
CA GLN A 87 5.26 7.28 -10.58
C GLN A 87 6.32 6.87 -9.55
N ILE A 88 6.20 5.70 -8.92
CA ILE A 88 7.14 5.20 -7.91
C ILE A 88 8.57 5.16 -8.45
N VAL A 89 8.74 4.71 -9.70
CA VAL A 89 10.04 4.65 -10.35
C VAL A 89 10.54 6.05 -10.67
N GLU A 90 9.72 7.01 -11.05
CA GLU A 90 10.22 8.37 -11.28
C GLU A 90 10.58 9.08 -9.96
N GLU A 91 9.81 8.78 -8.92
CA GLU A 91 9.84 9.45 -7.63
C GLU A 91 10.96 9.03 -6.69
N ILE A 92 11.53 7.84 -6.86
CA ILE A 92 12.54 7.28 -5.95
C ILE A 92 13.89 7.20 -6.68
N PRO A 93 14.79 8.20 -6.53
CA PRO A 93 16.07 8.19 -7.21
C PRO A 93 17.03 7.12 -6.66
N SER A 94 17.97 6.65 -7.48
CA SER A 94 19.07 5.80 -7.01
C SER A 94 19.88 6.48 -5.90
N GLY A 95 20.35 5.71 -4.93
CA GLY A 95 21.00 6.19 -3.71
C GLY A 95 20.04 6.60 -2.58
N SER A 96 18.74 6.30 -2.74
CA SER A 96 17.72 6.54 -1.70
C SER A 96 17.62 5.38 -0.72
N LYS A 97 17.07 5.67 0.46
CA LYS A 97 16.57 4.67 1.40
C LYS A 97 15.05 4.53 1.22
N VAL A 98 14.56 3.30 1.16
CA VAL A 98 13.14 2.98 1.12
C VAL A 98 12.77 2.14 2.34
N ILE A 99 11.75 2.57 3.08
CA ILE A 99 11.20 1.85 4.23
C ILE A 99 9.80 1.36 3.87
N LEU A 100 9.60 0.04 3.85
CA LEU A 100 8.35 -0.61 3.47
C LEU A 100 7.55 -0.96 4.74
N TRP A 101 6.37 -0.37 4.90
CA TRP A 101 5.48 -0.63 6.05
C TRP A 101 4.37 -1.58 5.61
N HIS A 102 4.34 -2.77 6.20
CA HIS A 102 3.45 -3.84 5.74
C HIS A 102 2.92 -4.68 6.91
N GLY A 103 1.74 -5.25 6.76
CA GLY A 103 1.24 -6.32 7.60
C GLY A 103 1.54 -7.70 7.01
N GLU A 104 1.01 -8.74 7.65
CA GLU A 104 1.10 -10.14 7.21
C GLU A 104 -0.09 -10.60 6.37
N ASN A 105 -0.75 -9.67 5.67
CA ASN A 105 -1.82 -10.02 4.74
C ASN A 105 -1.25 -10.32 3.34
N VAL A 106 -2.01 -11.06 2.53
CA VAL A 106 -1.58 -11.51 1.19
C VAL A 106 -1.35 -10.33 0.24
N SER A 107 -2.17 -9.28 0.33
CA SER A 107 -2.04 -8.10 -0.52
C SER A 107 -0.69 -7.41 -0.29
N ASP A 108 -0.36 -7.11 0.97
CA ASP A 108 0.90 -6.48 1.37
C ASP A 108 2.11 -7.33 0.98
N ALA A 109 2.04 -8.65 1.19
CA ALA A 109 3.12 -9.56 0.81
C ALA A 109 3.42 -9.53 -0.71
N ILE A 110 2.39 -9.40 -1.54
CA ILE A 110 2.54 -9.22 -2.99
C ILE A 110 3.02 -7.80 -3.30
N GLY A 111 2.48 -6.79 -2.63
CA GLY A 111 2.84 -5.38 -2.78
C GLY A 111 4.32 -5.12 -2.52
N LEU A 112 4.90 -5.74 -1.47
CA LEU A 112 6.35 -5.70 -1.21
C LEU A 112 7.16 -6.18 -2.42
N ARG A 113 6.81 -7.35 -2.95
CA ARG A 113 7.51 -7.95 -4.11
C ARG A 113 7.35 -7.09 -5.36
N PHE A 114 6.18 -6.48 -5.54
CA PHE A 114 5.91 -5.56 -6.64
C PHE A 114 6.78 -4.30 -6.54
N VAL A 115 6.86 -3.67 -5.37
CA VAL A 115 7.72 -2.49 -5.17
C VAL A 115 9.20 -2.83 -5.40
N LEU A 116 9.66 -3.97 -4.88
CA LEU A 116 11.02 -4.46 -5.11
C LEU A 116 11.30 -4.70 -6.60
N SER A 117 10.35 -5.27 -7.35
CA SER A 117 10.51 -5.51 -8.78
C SER A 117 10.55 -4.22 -9.60
N LEU A 118 9.76 -3.20 -9.25
CA LEU A 118 9.79 -1.88 -9.89
C LEU A 118 11.13 -1.17 -9.70
N LEU A 119 11.75 -1.33 -8.54
CA LEU A 119 12.98 -0.63 -8.16
C LEU A 119 14.26 -1.47 -8.35
N GLN A 120 14.15 -2.71 -8.83
CA GLN A 120 15.26 -3.68 -8.91
C GLN A 120 16.50 -3.18 -9.67
N ASN A 121 16.32 -2.25 -10.61
CA ASN A 121 17.40 -1.68 -11.43
C ASN A 121 18.07 -0.45 -10.79
N LYS A 122 17.72 -0.12 -9.54
CA LYS A 122 18.26 1.03 -8.81
C LYS A 122 19.05 0.60 -7.60
N ASN A 123 20.09 1.37 -7.28
CA ASN A 123 20.81 1.20 -6.04
C ASN A 123 19.99 1.79 -4.89
N ILE A 124 19.15 0.97 -4.25
CA ILE A 124 18.27 1.37 -3.15
C ILE A 124 18.64 0.60 -1.89
N HIS A 125 18.71 1.29 -0.76
CA HIS A 125 18.79 0.65 0.55
C HIS A 125 17.38 0.39 1.08
N PHE A 126 16.98 -0.87 1.18
CA PHE A 126 15.66 -1.27 1.66
C PHE A 126 15.69 -1.63 3.14
N GLU A 127 14.68 -1.17 3.86
CA GLU A 127 14.30 -1.65 5.19
C GLU A 127 12.79 -1.93 5.19
N GLU A 128 12.35 -2.80 6.10
CA GLU A 128 10.94 -3.12 6.27
C GLU A 128 10.51 -2.95 7.73
N VAL A 129 9.22 -2.66 7.91
CA VAL A 129 8.54 -2.65 9.19
C VAL A 129 7.32 -3.55 9.05
N ASN A 130 7.41 -4.74 9.62
CA ASN A 130 6.26 -5.63 9.80
C ASN A 130 5.42 -5.14 10.97
N VAL A 131 4.29 -4.48 10.67
CA VAL A 131 3.41 -3.89 11.70
C VAL A 131 2.62 -4.96 12.46
N THR A 132 2.37 -6.12 11.84
CA THR A 132 1.72 -7.26 12.49
C THR A 132 2.64 -7.82 13.57
N ASP A 133 3.90 -8.13 13.21
CA ASP A 133 4.91 -8.56 14.18
C ASP A 133 5.07 -7.52 15.29
N PHE A 134 5.19 -6.24 14.95
CA PHE A 134 5.33 -5.19 15.95
C PHE A 134 4.16 -5.17 16.95
N SER A 135 2.91 -5.33 16.47
CA SER A 135 1.72 -5.37 17.31
C SER A 135 1.75 -6.53 18.33
N HIS A 136 2.30 -7.68 17.93
CA HIS A 136 2.49 -8.82 18.82
C HIS A 136 3.57 -8.57 19.87
N HIS A 137 4.66 -7.91 19.50
CA HIS A 137 5.76 -7.59 20.42
C HIS A 137 5.36 -6.60 21.53
N ILE A 138 4.43 -5.68 21.24
CA ILE A 138 3.93 -4.72 22.24
C ILE A 138 2.72 -5.24 23.05
N GLU A 139 2.36 -6.52 22.88
CA GLU A 139 1.18 -7.14 23.50
C GLU A 139 -0.09 -6.28 23.35
N TYR A 140 -0.30 -5.69 22.16
CA TYR A 140 -1.44 -4.79 21.97
C TYR A 140 -2.76 -5.55 22.15
N LYS A 141 -3.61 -5.04 23.04
CA LYS A 141 -4.93 -5.58 23.35
C LYS A 141 -6.02 -4.64 22.88
N VAL A 142 -7.00 -5.17 22.16
CA VAL A 142 -8.20 -4.42 21.81
C VAL A 142 -9.13 -4.41 23.01
N GLN A 143 -9.58 -3.23 23.41
CA GLN A 143 -10.56 -3.05 24.47
C GLN A 143 -11.81 -2.37 23.92
N ASP A 144 -12.98 -2.74 24.42
CA ASP A 144 -14.22 -2.01 24.14
C ASP A 144 -14.29 -0.70 24.94
N LEU A 145 -15.38 0.05 24.77
CA LEU A 145 -15.62 1.31 25.48
C LEU A 145 -15.79 1.15 27.01
N GLN A 146 -15.81 -0.09 27.52
CA GLN A 146 -15.87 -0.43 28.94
C GLN A 146 -14.53 -1.01 29.44
N ASP A 147 -13.44 -0.82 28.68
CA ASP A 147 -12.09 -1.34 28.95
C ASP A 147 -12.00 -2.88 28.98
N LYS A 148 -13.03 -3.59 28.49
CA LYS A 148 -13.03 -5.03 28.45
C LYS A 148 -12.24 -5.51 27.23
N GLU A 149 -11.26 -6.39 27.48
CA GLU A 149 -10.49 -7.03 26.43
C GLU A 149 -11.40 -7.82 25.48
N ILE A 150 -11.29 -7.51 24.19
CA ILE A 150 -11.96 -8.21 23.11
C ILE A 150 -10.99 -9.29 22.60
N PRO A 151 -11.33 -10.59 22.73
CA PRO A 151 -10.49 -11.65 22.16
C PRO A 151 -10.39 -11.45 20.64
N TYR A 152 -9.17 -11.58 20.10
CA TYR A 152 -8.84 -11.36 18.69
C TYR A 152 -9.93 -11.90 17.76
N VAL A 153 -10.70 -10.99 17.15
CA VAL A 153 -11.60 -11.34 16.06
C VAL A 153 -10.76 -11.25 14.79
N LEU A 154 -10.50 -12.41 14.19
CA LEU A 154 -10.10 -12.51 12.79
C LEU A 154 -11.34 -12.29 11.91
#